data_AF-A0A1H1GHG0-F1
#
_entry.id   AF-A0A1H1GHG0-F1
#
_cell.length_a   1.000
_cell.length_b   1.000
_cell.length_c   1.000
_cell.angle_alpha   90.00
_cell.angle_beta   90.00
_cell.angle_gamma   90.00
#
_symmetry.space_group_name_H-M   'P 1'
#
loop_
_entity.id
_entity.type
_entity.pdbx_description
1 polymer ?
#
loop_
_entity_poly.entity_id
_entity_poly.type
_entity_poly.pdbx_seq_one_letter_code
_entity_poly.pdbx_strand_id
1 'polypeptide(L)'
;MPFAIRTLLLSLSLTLPCLVGAGEAVNTRPEHMVYLRTIDPGIAQDIRYASAHNFTGHPLDGYAAPECMLSINAAKALARVQKDLQAQGYGLKVFDCYRPSRAVADMGRFATEPGDPRKAEFYPRVDKQDFWRLGYVARVSNHSRGSTVDLTMTGPDALPADIWTPAATAVDCTAPYGQRWHDGAVDMGTGFDCFDERAHTDSTQINATAKANRQRLTRAMEKEGFSGYSAEWWHFTYSGDATLKDVMDFPITPLALGDVLKTSNQLIVVTSHSWTDTHATAQRYVRQGNSFGKYQAAFDVVLGKNGLAWGKGLGPIDQRDGPIKQEGDGKAPAGIFKLGTAFGYDTTAETRLPYLALTATTECVDDGHSQRYNQIVDGATTAKDWSSSEQMRSMDELYRKGIVIEHNTPATPAAGSCIFFHIWRSPASPTLGCTAMDQADITRLFSWLDPSQAPLLIQMPEEQYEQLRASLDLPER
;
A
#
# COMPACT_ATOMS: atom_id res chain seq x y z
N MET A 1 -76.74 54.68 5.83
CA MET A 1 -75.78 54.64 6.96
C MET A 1 -75.17 53.25 6.98
N PRO A 2 -73.88 53.09 6.66
CA PRO A 2 -73.31 51.77 6.36
C PRO A 2 -72.81 51.08 7.62
N PHE A 3 -73.20 49.83 7.82
CA PHE A 3 -72.50 48.85 8.66
C PHE A 3 -71.63 47.99 7.74
N ALA A 4 -70.32 48.15 7.83
CA ALA A 4 -69.36 47.32 7.10
C ALA A 4 -69.08 46.03 7.89
N ILE A 5 -69.56 44.91 7.37
CA ILE A 5 -69.23 43.56 7.84
C ILE A 5 -67.87 43.19 7.22
N ARG A 6 -66.85 42.98 8.06
CA ARG A 6 -65.55 42.45 7.65
C ARG A 6 -65.65 40.93 7.51
N THR A 7 -65.58 40.43 6.29
CA THR A 7 -65.43 38.99 5.99
C THR A 7 -63.96 38.60 6.20
N LEU A 8 -63.71 37.72 7.16
CA LEU A 8 -62.40 37.12 7.45
C LEU A 8 -62.16 35.96 6.47
N LEU A 9 -61.24 36.13 5.52
CA LEU A 9 -60.75 35.05 4.65
C LEU A 9 -59.76 34.18 5.44
N LEU A 10 -60.19 32.98 5.83
CA LEU A 10 -59.30 31.93 6.36
C LEU A 10 -58.52 31.31 5.18
N SER A 11 -57.23 31.57 5.09
CA SER A 11 -56.32 30.87 4.18
C SER A 11 -55.96 29.50 4.78
N LEU A 12 -56.62 28.45 4.29
CA LEU A 12 -56.29 27.06 4.60
C LEU A 12 -54.99 26.69 3.88
N SER A 13 -53.86 26.78 4.57
CA SER A 13 -52.55 26.36 4.07
C SER A 13 -52.42 24.84 4.26
N LEU A 14 -52.66 24.07 3.19
CA LEU A 14 -52.28 22.67 3.12
C LEU A 14 -50.75 22.58 3.17
N THR A 15 -50.21 22.19 4.32
CA THR A 15 -48.82 21.77 4.45
C THR A 15 -48.70 20.34 3.96
N LEU A 16 -48.22 20.17 2.73
CA LEU A 16 -47.74 18.88 2.22
C LEU A 16 -46.53 18.46 3.07
N PRO A 17 -46.52 17.28 3.71
CA PRO A 17 -45.30 16.77 4.32
C PRO A 17 -44.29 16.52 3.21
N CYS A 18 -43.18 17.26 3.24
CA CYS A 18 -42.04 17.00 2.39
C CYS A 18 -41.49 15.62 2.80
N LEU A 19 -41.66 14.62 1.91
CA LEU A 19 -40.92 13.37 1.98
C LEU A 19 -39.44 13.70 1.83
N VAL A 20 -38.74 13.83 2.95
CA VAL A 20 -37.27 13.91 2.97
C VAL A 20 -36.75 12.58 2.41
N GLY A 21 -35.96 12.69 1.34
CA GLY A 21 -35.49 11.57 0.55
C GLY A 21 -34.68 10.55 1.37
N ALA A 22 -35.12 9.30 1.31
CA ALA A 22 -34.23 8.17 1.52
C ALA A 22 -33.33 8.06 0.28
N GLY A 23 -32.09 8.55 0.34
CA GLY A 23 -31.21 8.48 -0.83
C GLY A 23 -29.75 8.97 -0.71
N GLU A 24 -29.33 9.59 0.41
CA GLU A 24 -27.95 10.13 0.51
C GLU A 24 -26.98 9.30 1.37
N ALA A 25 -27.42 8.21 2.01
CA ALA A 25 -26.61 7.48 3.00
C ALA A 25 -25.68 6.38 2.44
N VAL A 26 -25.65 6.12 1.13
CA VAL A 26 -24.97 4.92 0.58
C VAL A 26 -23.48 5.14 0.30
N ASN A 27 -22.99 6.39 0.19
CA ASN A 27 -21.60 6.65 -0.24
C ASN A 27 -20.68 7.22 0.85
N THR A 28 -21.17 7.46 2.06
CA THR A 28 -20.35 8.03 3.14
C THR A 28 -19.78 6.93 4.02
N ARG A 29 -18.46 6.97 4.21
CA ARG A 29 -17.75 6.10 5.16
C ARG A 29 -18.27 6.37 6.58
N PRO A 30 -18.75 5.35 7.33
CA PRO A 30 -19.12 5.51 8.74
C PRO A 30 -17.92 5.86 9.61
N GLU A 31 -18.13 6.64 10.68
CA GLU A 31 -17.04 7.10 11.57
C GLU A 31 -16.24 5.98 12.23
N HIS A 32 -16.88 4.84 12.51
CA HIS A 32 -16.22 3.69 13.12
C HIS A 32 -15.32 2.92 12.14
N MET A 33 -15.38 3.23 10.84
CA MET A 33 -14.55 2.61 9.80
C MET A 33 -13.26 3.40 9.59
N VAL A 34 -12.15 2.78 9.96
CA VAL A 34 -10.81 3.39 9.93
C VAL A 34 -9.93 2.69 8.91
N TYR A 35 -8.96 3.42 8.37
CA TYR A 35 -7.89 2.82 7.58
C TYR A 35 -6.96 2.04 8.51
N LEU A 36 -6.62 0.81 8.16
CA LEU A 36 -5.77 -0.01 9.02
C LEU A 36 -4.43 0.68 9.32
N ARG A 37 -3.85 1.34 8.31
CA ARG A 37 -2.58 2.07 8.46
C ARG A 37 -2.61 3.24 9.45
N THR A 38 -3.79 3.78 9.78
CA THR A 38 -3.90 4.81 10.83
C THR A 38 -3.89 4.22 12.24
N ILE A 39 -4.05 2.89 12.35
CA ILE A 39 -3.99 2.16 13.62
C ILE A 39 -2.65 1.44 13.75
N ASP A 40 -2.21 0.76 12.69
CA ASP A 40 -0.91 0.10 12.62
C ASP A 40 -0.34 0.21 11.19
N PRO A 41 0.59 1.15 10.93
CA PRO A 41 1.20 1.30 9.62
C PRO A 41 2.23 0.20 9.29
N GLY A 42 2.60 -0.64 10.27
CA GLY A 42 3.53 -1.75 10.10
C GLY A 42 2.92 -3.01 9.48
N ILE A 43 1.60 -3.07 9.34
CA ILE A 43 0.91 -4.18 8.65
C ILE A 43 0.94 -3.94 7.15
N ALA A 44 1.53 -4.89 6.40
CA ALA A 44 1.61 -4.80 4.94
C ALA A 44 0.22 -4.94 4.31
N GLN A 45 -0.04 -4.21 3.22
CA GLN A 45 -1.32 -4.24 2.51
C GLN A 45 -1.07 -4.58 1.04
N ASP A 46 -1.68 -5.67 0.58
CA ASP A 46 -1.67 -6.15 -0.80
C ASP A 46 -3.12 -6.37 -1.24
N ILE A 47 -3.88 -5.27 -1.33
CA ILE A 47 -5.34 -5.29 -1.49
C ILE A 47 -5.71 -5.79 -2.89
N ARG A 48 -5.94 -7.10 -3.03
CA ARG A 48 -6.02 -7.80 -4.33
C ARG A 48 -7.15 -7.31 -5.21
N TYR A 49 -8.29 -7.00 -4.59
CA TYR A 49 -9.48 -6.54 -5.30
C TYR A 49 -9.39 -5.09 -5.78
N ALA A 50 -8.35 -4.33 -5.40
CA ALA A 50 -8.01 -3.05 -6.03
C ALA A 50 -7.11 -3.20 -7.26
N SER A 51 -6.80 -4.43 -7.67
CA SER A 51 -5.93 -4.76 -8.80
C SER A 51 -6.58 -5.79 -9.72
N ALA A 52 -5.98 -6.05 -10.89
CA ALA A 52 -6.42 -7.13 -11.76
C ALA A 52 -5.92 -8.52 -11.31
N HIS A 53 -5.01 -8.63 -10.34
CA HIS A 53 -4.49 -9.90 -9.84
C HIS A 53 -5.38 -10.50 -8.74
N ASN A 54 -6.57 -10.87 -9.15
CA ASN A 54 -7.52 -11.63 -8.35
C ASN A 54 -8.32 -12.56 -9.27
N PHE A 55 -9.16 -13.41 -8.69
CA PHE A 55 -9.88 -14.43 -9.45
C PHE A 55 -10.84 -13.87 -10.52
N THR A 56 -11.30 -12.61 -10.43
CA THR A 56 -12.14 -11.98 -11.45
C THR A 56 -11.37 -11.35 -12.61
N GLY A 57 -10.04 -11.18 -12.45
CA GLY A 57 -9.17 -10.60 -13.47
C GLY A 57 -9.28 -9.09 -13.64
N HIS A 58 -10.01 -8.36 -12.79
CA HIS A 58 -10.14 -6.90 -12.83
C HIS A 58 -10.30 -6.33 -11.40
N PRO A 59 -9.98 -5.04 -11.17
CA PRO A 59 -10.32 -4.37 -9.92
C PRO A 59 -11.83 -4.37 -9.70
N LEU A 60 -12.29 -4.78 -8.51
CA LEU A 60 -13.71 -4.89 -8.21
C LEU A 60 -14.38 -3.54 -7.97
N ASP A 61 -15.67 -3.46 -8.28
CA ASP A 61 -16.48 -2.27 -8.00
C ASP A 61 -16.32 -1.77 -6.56
N GLY A 62 -16.04 -0.47 -6.40
CA GLY A 62 -15.89 0.16 -5.09
C GLY A 62 -14.46 0.17 -4.52
N TYR A 63 -13.53 -0.60 -5.07
CA TYR A 63 -12.10 -0.50 -4.74
C TYR A 63 -11.43 0.61 -5.54
N ALA A 64 -11.68 1.87 -5.18
CA ALA A 64 -11.01 3.02 -5.81
C ALA A 64 -9.57 3.25 -5.30
N ALA A 65 -9.14 2.49 -4.28
CA ALA A 65 -7.78 2.49 -3.76
C ALA A 65 -7.41 1.14 -3.11
N PRO A 66 -6.11 0.76 -3.12
CA PRO A 66 -5.61 -0.42 -2.43
C PRO A 66 -5.44 -0.13 -0.92
N GLU A 67 -6.56 0.09 -0.22
CA GLU A 67 -6.59 0.43 1.19
C GLU A 67 -7.42 -0.56 2.01
N CYS A 68 -6.85 -1.12 3.07
CA CYS A 68 -7.58 -1.90 4.06
C CYS A 68 -8.34 -0.97 5.01
N MET A 69 -9.66 -1.16 5.08
CA MET A 69 -10.51 -0.49 6.05
C MET A 69 -11.18 -1.51 6.96
N LEU A 70 -11.22 -1.25 8.26
CA LEU A 70 -11.85 -2.10 9.27
C LEU A 70 -12.62 -1.23 10.26
N SER A 71 -13.51 -1.84 11.02
CA SER A 71 -14.01 -1.23 12.24
C SER A 71 -12.82 -0.91 13.17
N ILE A 72 -12.92 0.17 13.93
CA ILE A 72 -11.82 0.60 14.81
C ILE A 72 -11.42 -0.48 15.82
N ASN A 73 -12.36 -1.30 16.29
CA ASN A 73 -12.06 -2.37 17.24
C ASN A 73 -11.35 -3.55 16.57
N ALA A 74 -11.80 -3.98 15.38
CA ALA A 74 -11.11 -5.01 14.61
C ALA A 74 -9.71 -4.56 14.21
N ALA A 75 -9.53 -3.31 13.76
CA ALA A 75 -8.22 -2.75 13.44
C ALA A 75 -7.27 -2.77 14.66
N LYS A 76 -7.75 -2.36 15.83
CA LYS A 76 -6.98 -2.40 17.09
C LYS A 76 -6.65 -3.83 17.54
N ALA A 77 -7.57 -4.78 17.32
CA ALA A 77 -7.32 -6.18 17.61
C ALA A 77 -6.24 -6.74 16.67
N LEU A 78 -6.33 -6.42 15.38
CA LEU A 78 -5.34 -6.83 14.39
C LEU A 78 -3.94 -6.26 14.68
N ALA A 79 -3.85 -5.01 15.15
CA ALA A 79 -2.59 -4.42 15.61
C ALA A 79 -1.95 -5.17 16.80
N ARG A 80 -2.76 -5.78 17.67
CA ARG A 80 -2.24 -6.64 18.75
C ARG A 80 -1.76 -7.99 18.23
N VAL A 81 -2.46 -8.57 17.25
CA VAL A 81 -1.98 -9.77 16.53
C VAL A 81 -0.62 -9.48 15.87
N GLN A 82 -0.50 -8.35 15.17
CA GLN A 82 0.75 -7.90 14.54
C GLN A 82 1.88 -7.85 15.57
N LYS A 83 1.67 -7.18 16.71
CA LYS A 83 2.67 -7.06 17.78
C LYS A 83 3.12 -8.43 18.31
N ASP A 84 2.19 -9.35 18.51
CA ASP A 84 2.49 -10.70 19.00
C ASP A 84 3.27 -11.55 17.99
N LEU A 85 2.98 -11.40 16.70
CA LEU A 85 3.72 -12.06 15.62
C LEU A 85 5.10 -11.45 15.40
N GLN A 86 5.24 -10.12 15.53
CA GLN A 86 6.52 -9.42 15.46
C GLN A 86 7.49 -9.90 16.54
N ALA A 87 7.00 -10.18 17.75
CA ALA A 87 7.82 -10.76 18.82
C ALA A 87 8.35 -12.18 18.47
N GLN A 88 7.79 -12.83 17.46
CA GLN A 88 8.19 -14.14 16.95
C GLN A 88 8.97 -14.04 15.63
N GLY A 89 9.26 -12.83 15.14
CA GLY A 89 9.95 -12.59 13.86
C GLY A 89 9.04 -12.61 12.63
N TYR A 90 7.71 -12.58 12.80
CA TYR A 90 6.73 -12.54 11.70
C TYR A 90 6.04 -11.17 11.61
N GLY A 91 5.48 -10.87 10.45
CA GLY A 91 4.56 -9.74 10.26
C GLY A 91 3.25 -10.19 9.62
N LEU A 92 2.26 -9.32 9.58
CA LEU A 92 1.01 -9.53 8.87
C LEU A 92 1.03 -8.84 7.50
N LYS A 93 0.34 -9.47 6.55
CA LYS A 93 -0.05 -8.89 5.27
C LYS A 93 -1.53 -9.13 5.03
N VAL A 94 -2.29 -8.09 4.73
CA VAL A 94 -3.73 -8.18 4.42
C VAL A 94 -3.98 -8.14 2.92
N PHE A 95 -4.89 -8.98 2.46
CA PHE A 95 -5.34 -9.08 1.06
C PHE A 95 -6.72 -8.47 0.84
N ASP A 96 -7.59 -8.55 1.85
CA ASP A 96 -8.89 -7.91 1.85
C ASP A 96 -9.36 -7.56 3.27
N CYS A 97 -10.19 -6.53 3.41
CA CYS A 97 -10.75 -6.07 4.68
C CYS A 97 -12.24 -5.73 4.49
N TYR A 98 -12.68 -4.50 4.75
CA TYR A 98 -13.99 -4.06 4.31
C TYR A 98 -14.15 -4.24 2.79
N ARG A 99 -15.19 -4.97 2.38
CA ARG A 99 -15.56 -5.17 0.97
C ARG A 99 -16.92 -4.51 0.71
N PRO A 100 -17.00 -3.45 -0.11
CA PRO A 100 -18.27 -2.84 -0.48
C PRO A 100 -19.24 -3.88 -1.04
N SER A 101 -20.53 -3.76 -0.73
CA SER A 101 -21.53 -4.72 -1.22
C SER A 101 -21.59 -4.78 -2.76
N ARG A 102 -21.27 -3.69 -3.45
CA ARG A 102 -21.12 -3.63 -4.91
C ARG A 102 -19.99 -4.53 -5.43
N ALA A 103 -18.90 -4.72 -4.69
CA ALA A 103 -17.85 -5.68 -5.03
C ALA A 103 -18.36 -7.13 -4.91
N VAL A 104 -19.21 -7.41 -3.91
CA VAL A 104 -19.86 -8.72 -3.77
C VAL A 104 -20.80 -8.99 -4.96
N ALA A 105 -21.55 -7.98 -5.39
CA ALA A 105 -22.39 -8.06 -6.58
C ALA A 105 -21.54 -8.31 -7.84
N ASP A 106 -20.36 -7.68 -7.93
CA ASP A 106 -19.40 -7.87 -9.01
C ASP A 106 -18.87 -9.31 -9.10
N MET A 107 -18.39 -9.86 -7.97
CA MET A 107 -18.02 -11.28 -7.86
C MET A 107 -19.18 -12.21 -8.29
N GLY A 108 -20.42 -11.83 -7.95
CA GLY A 108 -21.61 -12.55 -8.37
C GLY A 108 -21.87 -12.50 -9.87
N ARG A 109 -21.70 -11.34 -10.53
CA ARG A 109 -21.79 -11.22 -11.99
C ARG A 109 -20.72 -12.06 -12.67
N PHE A 110 -19.47 -11.91 -12.22
CA PHE A 110 -18.36 -12.73 -12.68
C PHE A 110 -18.70 -14.22 -12.62
N ALA A 111 -19.21 -14.72 -11.49
CA ALA A 111 -19.54 -16.13 -11.32
C ALA A 111 -20.62 -16.66 -12.31
N THR A 112 -21.39 -15.77 -12.96
CA THR A 112 -22.38 -16.14 -13.99
C THR A 112 -21.89 -16.00 -15.43
N GLU A 113 -20.80 -15.26 -15.67
CA GLU A 113 -20.30 -15.00 -17.02
C GLU A 113 -19.47 -16.18 -17.58
N PRO A 114 -19.60 -16.48 -18.89
CA PRO A 114 -18.85 -17.55 -19.53
C PRO A 114 -17.40 -17.16 -19.80
N GLY A 115 -16.51 -18.16 -19.77
CA GLY A 115 -15.09 -17.97 -20.06
C GLY A 115 -14.33 -17.39 -18.86
N ASP A 116 -13.06 -17.78 -18.74
CA ASP A 116 -12.24 -17.29 -17.66
C ASP A 116 -10.72 -17.51 -17.87
N PRO A 117 -9.93 -16.43 -18.10
CA PRO A 117 -8.49 -16.57 -18.25
C PRO A 117 -7.76 -16.86 -16.92
N ARG A 118 -8.42 -16.67 -15.77
CA ARG A 118 -7.89 -16.84 -14.41
C ARG A 118 -8.18 -18.20 -13.79
N LYS A 119 -9.08 -19.00 -14.39
CA LYS A 119 -9.41 -20.36 -13.91
C LYS A 119 -8.17 -21.21 -13.65
N ALA A 120 -7.18 -21.18 -14.54
CA ALA A 120 -5.96 -21.98 -14.43
C ALA A 120 -5.16 -21.69 -13.15
N GLU A 121 -5.24 -20.46 -12.64
CA GLU A 121 -4.56 -20.04 -11.42
C GLU A 121 -5.42 -20.29 -10.19
N PHE A 122 -6.60 -19.67 -10.10
CA PHE A 122 -7.33 -19.60 -8.83
C PHE A 122 -8.25 -20.80 -8.54
N TYR A 123 -8.76 -21.46 -9.57
CA TYR A 123 -9.79 -22.49 -9.38
C TYR A 123 -9.79 -23.58 -10.48
N PRO A 124 -8.63 -24.18 -10.82
CA PRO A 124 -8.49 -25.05 -11.98
C PRO A 124 -9.35 -26.32 -11.93
N ARG A 125 -9.81 -26.71 -10.74
CA ARG A 125 -10.62 -27.92 -10.47
C ARG A 125 -12.08 -27.63 -10.12
N VAL A 126 -12.49 -26.36 -10.10
CA VAL A 126 -13.85 -25.94 -9.73
C VAL A 126 -14.51 -25.27 -10.92
N ASP A 127 -15.82 -25.51 -11.10
CA ASP A 127 -16.61 -24.78 -12.08
C ASP A 127 -17.35 -23.61 -11.43
N LYS A 128 -17.49 -22.50 -12.17
CA LYS A 128 -18.09 -21.26 -11.63
C LYS A 128 -19.51 -21.47 -11.09
N GLN A 129 -20.27 -22.40 -11.69
CA GLN A 129 -21.60 -22.80 -11.23
C GLN A 129 -21.62 -23.34 -9.79
N ASP A 130 -20.49 -23.86 -9.30
CA ASP A 130 -20.35 -24.44 -7.98
C ASP A 130 -19.89 -23.43 -6.91
N PHE A 131 -19.51 -22.19 -7.28
CA PHE A 131 -18.95 -21.22 -6.33
C PHE A 131 -19.87 -20.96 -5.13
N TRP A 132 -21.18 -20.79 -5.34
CA TRP A 132 -22.13 -20.61 -4.24
C TRP A 132 -22.34 -21.88 -3.42
N ARG A 133 -22.37 -23.05 -4.09
CA ARG A 133 -22.60 -24.34 -3.43
C ARG A 133 -21.42 -24.71 -2.52
N LEU A 134 -20.20 -24.39 -2.97
CA LEU A 134 -18.96 -24.64 -2.24
C LEU A 134 -18.59 -23.51 -1.27
N GLY A 135 -19.31 -22.38 -1.31
CA GLY A 135 -19.14 -21.29 -0.36
C GLY A 135 -17.95 -20.36 -0.64
N TYR A 136 -17.39 -20.37 -1.85
CA TYR A 136 -16.31 -19.46 -2.28
C TYR A 136 -16.84 -18.08 -2.71
N VAL A 137 -18.09 -18.01 -3.16
CA VAL A 137 -18.78 -16.74 -3.43
C VAL A 137 -20.04 -16.66 -2.59
N ALA A 138 -20.19 -15.57 -1.86
CA ALA A 138 -21.34 -15.32 -1.02
C ALA A 138 -22.31 -14.32 -1.68
N ARG A 139 -23.61 -14.45 -1.39
CA ARG A 139 -24.61 -13.41 -1.76
C ARG A 139 -24.55 -12.20 -0.83
N VAL A 140 -24.09 -12.43 0.40
CA VAL A 140 -23.87 -11.41 1.44
C VAL A 140 -22.56 -11.78 2.12
N SER A 141 -21.59 -10.86 2.14
CA SER A 141 -20.28 -11.11 2.74
C SER A 141 -20.16 -10.47 4.12
N ASN A 142 -19.50 -11.15 5.07
CA ASN A 142 -19.14 -10.56 6.36
C ASN A 142 -18.12 -9.42 6.20
N HIS A 143 -17.33 -9.40 5.13
CA HIS A 143 -16.45 -8.28 4.80
C HIS A 143 -17.21 -6.97 4.65
N SER A 144 -18.44 -7.02 4.13
CA SER A 144 -19.28 -5.83 3.98
C SER A 144 -19.77 -5.23 5.30
N ARG A 145 -19.50 -5.89 6.44
CA ARG A 145 -19.75 -5.37 7.80
C ARG A 145 -18.51 -4.76 8.45
N GLY A 146 -17.36 -4.77 7.78
CA GLY A 146 -16.15 -4.08 8.21
C GLY A 146 -15.35 -4.76 9.34
N SER A 147 -15.75 -5.94 9.81
CA SER A 147 -15.08 -6.67 10.90
C SER A 147 -14.40 -7.96 10.43
N THR A 148 -14.22 -8.13 9.12
CA THR A 148 -13.63 -9.33 8.52
C THR A 148 -12.39 -8.95 7.74
N VAL A 149 -11.38 -9.80 7.78
CA VAL A 149 -10.09 -9.60 7.14
C VAL A 149 -9.60 -10.91 6.52
N ASP A 150 -9.07 -10.80 5.31
CA ASP A 150 -8.32 -11.85 4.64
C ASP A 150 -6.84 -11.50 4.72
N LEU A 151 -6.02 -12.39 5.29
CA LEU A 151 -4.62 -12.08 5.58
C LEU A 151 -3.71 -13.31 5.63
N THR A 152 -2.41 -13.03 5.64
CA THR A 152 -1.33 -13.99 5.80
C THR A 152 -0.21 -13.42 6.68
N MET A 153 0.86 -14.21 6.83
CA MET A 153 2.07 -13.79 7.53
C MET A 153 3.25 -13.59 6.56
N THR A 154 4.08 -12.58 6.84
CA THR A 154 5.45 -12.45 6.32
C THR A 154 6.44 -12.96 7.37
N GLY A 155 7.67 -13.29 6.98
CA GLY A 155 8.66 -13.79 7.95
C GLY A 155 9.92 -14.37 7.32
N PRO A 156 10.77 -15.05 8.11
CA PRO A 156 12.12 -15.48 7.70
C PRO A 156 12.17 -16.40 6.46
N ASP A 157 11.13 -17.24 6.28
CA ASP A 157 11.06 -18.22 5.19
C ASP A 157 10.18 -17.73 4.02
N ALA A 158 9.76 -16.46 4.03
CA ALA A 158 9.01 -15.89 2.93
C ALA A 158 9.93 -15.62 1.73
N LEU A 159 9.53 -16.12 0.56
CA LEU A 159 10.19 -15.76 -0.70
C LEU A 159 9.91 -14.28 -1.02
N PRO A 160 10.85 -13.56 -1.65
CA PRO A 160 10.62 -12.18 -2.10
C PRO A 160 9.37 -12.09 -2.98
N ALA A 161 8.62 -10.99 -2.86
CA ALA A 161 7.43 -10.81 -3.69
C ALA A 161 7.83 -10.56 -5.16
N ASP A 162 7.17 -11.29 -6.06
CA ASP A 162 7.22 -11.06 -7.50
C ASP A 162 6.37 -9.82 -7.85
N ILE A 163 6.69 -9.19 -8.99
CA ILE A 163 5.84 -8.15 -9.55
C ILE A 163 4.90 -8.79 -10.57
N TRP A 164 3.62 -8.83 -10.23
CA TRP A 164 2.59 -9.35 -11.13
C TRP A 164 2.34 -8.40 -12.32
N THR A 165 2.15 -8.97 -13.51
CA THR A 165 1.68 -8.25 -14.69
C THR A 165 0.54 -9.03 -15.36
N PRO A 166 -0.35 -8.37 -16.13
CA PRO A 166 -1.40 -9.07 -16.90
C PRO A 166 -0.90 -10.15 -17.86
N ALA A 167 0.39 -10.09 -18.25
CA ALA A 167 1.02 -11.07 -19.13
C ALA A 167 1.68 -12.24 -18.36
N ALA A 168 1.68 -12.22 -17.03
CA ALA A 168 2.24 -13.29 -16.23
C ALA A 168 1.54 -14.62 -16.52
N THR A 169 2.33 -15.69 -16.63
CA THR A 169 1.78 -17.04 -16.84
C THR A 169 0.98 -17.45 -15.61
N ALA A 170 -0.26 -17.87 -15.81
CA ALA A 170 -1.10 -18.40 -14.74
C ALA A 170 -0.48 -19.68 -14.18
N VAL A 171 -0.29 -19.72 -12.85
CA VAL A 171 0.19 -20.90 -12.13
C VAL A 171 -0.88 -21.36 -11.17
N ASP A 172 -1.17 -22.66 -11.16
CA ASP A 172 -2.14 -23.27 -10.24
C ASP A 172 -1.86 -22.85 -8.79
N CYS A 173 -2.88 -22.33 -8.11
CA CYS A 173 -2.79 -21.84 -6.73
C CYS A 173 -2.40 -22.92 -5.72
N THR A 174 -2.42 -24.20 -6.11
CA THR A 174 -1.98 -25.34 -5.31
C THR A 174 -0.63 -25.91 -5.72
N ALA A 175 0.04 -25.33 -6.74
CA ALA A 175 1.39 -25.72 -7.13
C ALA A 175 2.37 -25.60 -5.94
N PRO A 176 3.52 -26.28 -5.93
CA PRO A 176 4.51 -26.16 -4.86
C PRO A 176 4.88 -24.69 -4.57
N TYR A 177 5.16 -24.37 -3.30
CA TYR A 177 5.40 -23.00 -2.84
C TYR A 177 6.37 -22.20 -3.72
N GLY A 178 7.54 -22.78 -4.04
CA GLY A 178 8.54 -22.10 -4.86
C GLY A 178 8.18 -21.93 -6.34
N GLN A 179 7.08 -22.52 -6.82
CA GLN A 179 6.61 -22.40 -8.21
C GLN A 179 5.41 -21.47 -8.37
N ARG A 180 4.61 -21.27 -7.31
CA ARG A 180 3.51 -20.31 -7.32
C ARG A 180 4.05 -18.90 -7.44
N TRP A 181 3.20 -17.96 -7.84
CA TRP A 181 3.52 -16.54 -7.77
C TRP A 181 3.88 -16.17 -6.32
N HIS A 182 5.02 -15.52 -6.11
CA HIS A 182 5.48 -15.16 -4.77
C HIS A 182 4.86 -13.84 -4.36
N ASP A 183 4.01 -13.89 -3.34
CA ASP A 183 3.33 -12.71 -2.79
C ASP A 183 4.08 -12.09 -1.61
N GLY A 184 5.31 -12.51 -1.33
CA GLY A 184 6.06 -12.06 -0.16
C GLY A 184 5.58 -12.65 1.17
N ALA A 185 4.66 -13.63 1.15
CA ALA A 185 4.18 -14.32 2.34
C ALA A 185 4.88 -15.65 2.55
N VAL A 186 4.80 -16.18 3.78
CA VAL A 186 5.27 -17.54 4.10
C VAL A 186 4.40 -18.60 3.42
N ASP A 187 4.93 -19.82 3.26
CA ASP A 187 4.14 -20.92 2.68
C ASP A 187 2.91 -21.23 3.53
N MET A 188 1.73 -21.05 2.93
CA MET A 188 0.42 -21.40 3.50
C MET A 188 -0.23 -22.59 2.78
N GLY A 189 0.51 -23.30 1.92
CA GLY A 189 0.05 -24.52 1.23
C GLY A 189 -0.74 -24.25 -0.04
N THR A 190 -1.37 -23.08 -0.18
CA THR A 190 -1.98 -22.56 -1.40
C THR A 190 -1.74 -21.06 -1.52
N GLY A 191 -2.02 -20.48 -2.69
CA GLY A 191 -2.20 -19.02 -2.83
C GLY A 191 -3.48 -18.51 -2.15
N PHE A 192 -3.58 -17.19 -2.00
CA PHE A 192 -4.81 -16.49 -1.64
C PHE A 192 -5.89 -16.65 -2.73
N ASP A 193 -7.16 -16.67 -2.35
CA ASP A 193 -8.32 -16.93 -3.24
C ASP A 193 -8.21 -18.26 -4.03
N CYS A 194 -7.51 -19.25 -3.48
CA CYS A 194 -7.44 -20.57 -4.08
C CYS A 194 -8.73 -21.36 -3.79
N PHE A 195 -9.59 -21.53 -4.79
CA PHE A 195 -10.84 -22.27 -4.61
C PHE A 195 -10.59 -23.77 -4.77
N ASP A 196 -10.07 -24.36 -3.69
CA ASP A 196 -9.67 -25.76 -3.60
C ASP A 196 -9.77 -26.24 -2.15
N GLU A 197 -10.07 -27.52 -1.93
CA GLU A 197 -10.11 -28.10 -0.58
C GLU A 197 -8.75 -28.03 0.15
N ARG A 198 -7.65 -27.85 -0.58
CA ARG A 198 -6.33 -27.55 0.01
C ARG A 198 -6.30 -26.20 0.72
N ALA A 199 -7.17 -25.26 0.36
CA ALA A 199 -7.28 -23.97 1.04
C ALA A 199 -8.02 -24.05 2.38
N HIS A 200 -8.76 -25.14 2.65
CA HIS A 200 -9.45 -25.34 3.92
C HIS A 200 -8.45 -25.32 5.08
N THR A 201 -8.78 -24.61 6.16
CA THR A 201 -7.88 -24.34 7.30
C THR A 201 -7.19 -25.61 7.84
N ASP A 202 -7.95 -26.70 8.00
CA ASP A 202 -7.46 -27.98 8.54
C ASP A 202 -7.09 -29.02 7.47
N SER A 203 -6.87 -28.61 6.22
CA SER A 203 -6.56 -29.53 5.13
C SER A 203 -5.36 -30.43 5.45
N THR A 204 -5.53 -31.73 5.20
CA THR A 204 -4.48 -32.74 5.36
C THR A 204 -3.62 -32.92 4.11
N GLN A 205 -3.95 -32.19 3.03
CA GLN A 205 -3.31 -32.30 1.72
C GLN A 205 -2.14 -31.31 1.51
N ILE A 206 -1.77 -30.56 2.55
CA ILE A 206 -0.68 -29.57 2.54
C ILE A 206 0.53 -30.09 3.33
N ASN A 207 1.70 -29.52 3.06
CA ASN A 207 2.93 -29.90 3.76
C ASN A 207 2.93 -29.44 5.23
N ALA A 208 3.87 -29.98 6.02
CA ALA A 208 3.97 -29.69 7.45
C ALA A 208 4.27 -28.21 7.77
N THR A 209 5.09 -27.55 6.94
CA THR A 209 5.44 -26.13 7.09
C THR A 209 4.19 -25.25 6.94
N ALA A 210 3.44 -25.45 5.85
CA ALA A 210 2.18 -24.77 5.60
C ALA A 210 1.17 -24.98 6.74
N LYS A 211 1.03 -26.21 7.24
CA LYS A 211 0.16 -26.52 8.37
C LYS A 211 0.59 -25.78 9.64
N ALA A 212 1.90 -25.75 9.93
CA ALA A 212 2.42 -25.03 11.10
C ALA A 212 2.19 -23.51 10.99
N ASN A 213 2.33 -22.94 9.80
CA ASN A 213 2.08 -21.52 9.55
C ASN A 213 0.60 -21.16 9.70
N ARG A 214 -0.32 -21.95 9.12
CA ARG A 214 -1.77 -21.76 9.33
C ARG A 214 -2.14 -21.81 10.81
N GLN A 215 -1.65 -22.82 11.53
CA GLN A 215 -1.90 -22.94 12.97
C GLN A 215 -1.33 -21.77 13.78
N ARG A 216 -0.17 -21.22 13.39
CA ARG A 216 0.41 -20.03 14.03
C ARG A 216 -0.50 -18.82 13.81
N LEU A 217 -0.93 -18.58 12.57
CA LEU A 217 -1.85 -17.49 12.24
C LEU A 217 -3.17 -17.66 12.99
N THR A 218 -3.82 -18.82 12.90
CA THR A 218 -5.09 -19.11 13.59
C THR A 218 -4.99 -18.84 15.08
N ARG A 219 -3.97 -19.37 15.77
CA ARG A 219 -3.80 -19.14 17.22
C ARG A 219 -3.60 -17.66 17.55
N ALA A 220 -2.84 -16.93 16.73
CA ALA A 220 -2.60 -15.50 16.95
C ALA A 220 -3.89 -14.69 16.76
N MET A 221 -4.65 -15.00 15.71
CA MET A 221 -5.95 -14.37 15.42
C MET A 221 -6.98 -14.67 16.52
N GLU A 222 -7.14 -15.94 16.90
CA GLU A 222 -8.09 -16.39 17.93
C GLU A 222 -7.81 -15.77 19.30
N LYS A 223 -6.53 -15.63 19.68
CA LYS A 223 -6.11 -14.97 20.92
C LYS A 223 -6.67 -13.54 21.02
N GLU A 224 -6.83 -12.85 19.90
CA GLU A 224 -7.33 -11.47 19.83
C GLU A 224 -8.82 -11.39 19.44
N GLY A 225 -9.56 -12.49 19.51
CA GLY A 225 -11.02 -12.51 19.35
C GLY A 225 -11.51 -12.62 17.91
N PHE A 226 -10.65 -13.08 16.99
CA PHE A 226 -11.04 -13.44 15.64
C PHE A 226 -11.42 -14.92 15.52
N SER A 227 -12.36 -15.23 14.65
CA SER A 227 -12.75 -16.61 14.31
C SER A 227 -12.47 -16.87 12.84
N GLY A 228 -11.78 -17.97 12.53
CA GLY A 228 -11.47 -18.37 11.16
C GLY A 228 -12.68 -19.00 10.44
N TYR A 229 -12.70 -18.93 9.11
CA TYR A 229 -13.62 -19.71 8.28
C TYR A 229 -12.96 -21.02 7.84
N SER A 230 -13.65 -22.15 7.99
CA SER A 230 -13.04 -23.47 7.80
C SER A 230 -12.60 -23.74 6.36
N ALA A 231 -13.24 -23.13 5.37
CA ALA A 231 -12.93 -23.33 3.96
C ALA A 231 -11.77 -22.44 3.45
N GLU A 232 -11.37 -21.43 4.22
CA GLU A 232 -10.42 -20.41 3.78
C GLU A 232 -9.42 -20.10 4.91
N TRP A 233 -8.18 -20.57 4.78
CA TRP A 233 -7.16 -20.40 5.81
C TRP A 233 -6.81 -18.93 6.12
N TRP A 234 -7.08 -18.02 5.18
CA TRP A 234 -6.79 -16.59 5.28
C TRP A 234 -7.92 -15.79 5.91
N HIS A 235 -9.13 -16.33 6.05
CA HIS A 235 -10.33 -15.56 6.35
C HIS A 235 -10.67 -15.56 7.84
N PHE A 236 -10.77 -14.36 8.43
CA PHE A 236 -11.04 -14.19 9.87
C PHE A 236 -12.05 -13.07 10.14
N THR A 237 -13.04 -13.35 10.99
CA THR A 237 -14.02 -12.36 11.46
C THR A 237 -13.81 -12.02 12.93
N TYR A 238 -13.67 -10.74 13.25
CA TYR A 238 -13.60 -10.25 14.63
C TYR A 238 -14.97 -10.27 15.30
N SER A 239 -15.08 -10.92 16.46
CA SER A 239 -16.36 -11.10 17.15
C SER A 239 -16.69 -9.97 18.14
N GLY A 240 -15.73 -9.09 18.45
CA GLY A 240 -15.94 -8.01 19.42
C GLY A 240 -16.87 -6.89 18.94
N ASP A 241 -17.23 -6.87 17.66
CA ASP A 241 -18.17 -5.93 17.05
C ASP A 241 -19.52 -6.59 16.72
N ALA A 242 -20.02 -7.46 17.61
CA ALA A 242 -21.27 -8.20 17.39
C ALA A 242 -22.52 -7.32 17.11
N THR A 243 -22.44 -6.01 17.37
CA THR A 243 -23.48 -5.02 17.06
C THR A 243 -23.41 -4.47 15.63
N LEU A 244 -22.26 -4.56 14.95
CA LEU A 244 -22.08 -4.11 13.56
C LEU A 244 -22.58 -5.20 12.60
N LYS A 245 -23.88 -5.18 12.32
CA LYS A 245 -24.54 -6.19 11.46
C LYS A 245 -24.86 -5.68 10.06
N ASP A 246 -24.85 -4.36 9.89
CA ASP A 246 -25.27 -3.72 8.66
C ASP A 246 -24.25 -3.94 7.55
N VAL A 247 -24.77 -4.30 6.38
CA VAL A 247 -23.99 -4.38 5.14
C VAL A 247 -23.80 -2.95 4.63
N MET A 248 -22.55 -2.55 4.44
CA MET A 248 -22.19 -1.21 3.99
C MET A 248 -21.79 -1.21 2.52
N ASP A 249 -22.00 -0.09 1.84
CA ASP A 249 -21.68 0.08 0.42
C ASP A 249 -21.00 1.41 0.05
N PHE A 250 -20.03 1.87 0.84
CA PHE A 250 -19.24 3.06 0.49
C PHE A 250 -17.97 2.64 -0.28
N PRO A 251 -17.46 3.46 -1.22
CA PRO A 251 -16.22 3.15 -1.92
C PRO A 251 -15.00 3.31 -1.00
N ILE A 252 -13.99 2.48 -1.22
CA ILE A 252 -12.67 2.61 -0.60
C ILE A 252 -11.87 3.62 -1.41
N THR A 253 -11.61 4.78 -0.84
CA THR A 253 -10.82 5.86 -1.48
C THR A 253 -9.45 6.00 -0.81
N PRO A 254 -8.46 6.65 -1.46
CA PRO A 254 -7.14 6.83 -0.86
C PRO A 254 -7.22 7.61 0.47
N LEU A 255 -6.37 7.25 1.44
CA LEU A 255 -6.23 8.04 2.67
C LEU A 255 -5.75 9.45 2.33
N ALA A 256 -6.39 10.47 2.92
CA ALA A 256 -6.01 11.85 2.71
C ALA A 256 -4.56 12.10 3.16
N LEU A 257 -3.82 12.92 2.41
CA LEU A 257 -2.37 13.15 2.64
C LEU A 257 -2.04 13.60 4.07
N GLY A 258 -2.84 14.53 4.62
CA GLY A 258 -2.67 14.98 6.00
C GLY A 258 -2.85 13.85 7.03
N ASP A 259 -3.71 12.87 6.75
CA ASP A 259 -3.89 11.71 7.62
C ASP A 259 -2.77 10.68 7.43
N VAL A 260 -2.21 10.53 6.21
CA VAL A 260 -1.00 9.74 5.97
C VAL A 260 0.18 10.27 6.80
N LEU A 261 0.35 11.59 6.86
CA LEU A 261 1.41 12.19 7.68
C LEU A 261 1.24 11.91 9.17
N LYS A 262 -0.01 11.90 9.66
CA LYS A 262 -0.34 11.54 11.06
C LYS A 262 0.02 10.10 11.41
N THR A 263 0.09 9.19 10.43
CA THR A 263 0.51 7.80 10.69
C THR A 263 2.02 7.64 10.79
N SER A 264 2.81 8.63 10.35
CA SER A 264 4.26 8.56 10.37
C SER A 264 4.85 9.00 11.70
N ASN A 265 5.85 8.27 12.19
CA ASN A 265 6.65 8.63 13.36
C ASN A 265 8.08 9.06 13.01
N GLN A 266 8.49 8.96 11.74
CA GLN A 266 9.81 9.34 11.27
C GLN A 266 9.69 10.14 9.97
N LEU A 267 10.24 11.36 9.95
CA LEU A 267 10.33 12.15 8.72
C LEU A 267 11.78 12.45 8.38
N ILE A 268 12.09 12.48 7.09
CA ILE A 268 13.26 13.15 6.54
C ILE A 268 12.73 14.33 5.73
N VAL A 269 13.06 15.55 6.15
CA VAL A 269 12.72 16.77 5.42
C VAL A 269 13.96 17.23 4.65
N VAL A 270 13.89 17.21 3.32
CA VAL A 270 14.93 17.70 2.41
C VAL A 270 14.44 18.99 1.77
N THR A 271 15.19 20.07 1.95
CA THR A 271 14.80 21.38 1.42
C THR A 271 15.96 22.08 0.71
N SER A 272 15.71 22.51 -0.53
CA SER A 272 16.58 23.41 -1.29
C SER A 272 16.03 24.82 -1.25
N HIS A 273 16.87 25.83 -1.46
CA HIS A 273 16.43 27.23 -1.49
C HIS A 273 15.43 27.50 -2.63
N SER A 274 15.65 26.92 -3.81
CA SER A 274 14.81 27.06 -5.00
C SER A 274 14.64 25.76 -5.79
N TRP A 275 13.81 25.81 -6.83
CA TRP A 275 13.56 24.71 -7.78
C TRP A 275 14.80 24.30 -8.61
N THR A 276 15.80 25.17 -8.73
CA THR A 276 16.98 24.94 -9.58
C THR A 276 18.24 24.60 -8.81
N ASP A 277 18.21 24.72 -7.48
CA ASP A 277 19.39 24.46 -6.67
C ASP A 277 19.73 22.98 -6.62
N THR A 278 21.02 22.69 -6.73
CA THR A 278 21.56 21.35 -6.67
C THR A 278 21.99 20.94 -5.27
N HIS A 279 21.94 21.85 -4.31
CA HIS A 279 22.27 21.61 -2.90
C HIS A 279 21.01 21.78 -2.04
N ALA A 280 20.90 20.94 -1.02
CA ALA A 280 19.83 21.00 -0.05
C ALA A 280 20.31 20.53 1.32
N THR A 281 19.48 20.75 2.32
CA THR A 281 19.70 20.26 3.68
C THR A 281 18.65 19.21 4.01
N ALA A 282 19.08 18.09 4.59
CA ALA A 282 18.22 17.05 5.13
C ALA A 282 18.19 17.10 6.66
N GLN A 283 16.98 17.21 7.23
CA GLN A 283 16.75 17.14 8.68
C GLN A 283 15.84 15.96 9.00
N ARG A 284 16.24 15.17 10.00
CA ARG A 284 15.45 14.06 10.52
C ARG A 284 14.54 14.52 11.64
N TYR A 285 13.34 13.98 11.70
CA TYR A 285 12.37 14.23 12.77
C TYR A 285 11.81 12.92 13.32
N VAL A 286 11.51 12.92 14.62
CA VAL A 286 10.79 11.84 15.30
C VAL A 286 9.52 12.41 15.93
N ARG A 287 8.41 11.69 15.82
CA ARG A 287 7.14 12.09 16.45
C ARG A 287 7.25 12.05 17.97
N GLN A 288 6.81 13.12 18.62
CA GLN A 288 6.76 13.32 20.06
C GLN A 288 5.34 13.72 20.45
N GLY A 289 4.50 12.73 20.78
CA GLY A 289 3.07 12.95 20.94
C GLY A 289 2.42 13.32 19.61
N ASN A 290 1.84 14.52 19.52
CA ASN A 290 1.17 14.98 18.31
C ASN A 290 2.07 15.80 17.37
N SER A 291 3.28 16.17 17.79
CA SER A 291 4.20 16.99 16.99
C SER A 291 5.48 16.24 16.62
N PHE A 292 6.31 16.84 15.77
CA PHE A 292 7.62 16.31 15.39
C PHE A 292 8.75 17.11 16.03
N GLY A 293 9.72 16.42 16.64
CA GLY A 293 10.95 17.02 17.15
C GLY A 293 12.15 16.68 16.27
N LYS A 294 13.10 17.63 16.13
CA LYS A 294 14.36 17.39 15.40
C LYS A 294 15.13 16.24 16.04
N TYR A 295 15.57 15.30 15.21
CA TYR A 295 16.41 14.18 15.61
C TYR A 295 17.83 14.38 15.10
N GLN A 296 18.73 14.71 16.03
CA GLN A 296 20.13 15.05 15.76
C GLN A 296 20.29 16.22 14.75
N ALA A 297 21.53 16.56 14.43
CA ALA A 297 21.85 17.61 13.48
C ALA A 297 21.40 17.24 12.06
N ALA A 298 21.05 18.27 11.29
CA ALA A 298 20.88 18.19 9.85
C ALA A 298 22.21 17.87 9.14
N PHE A 299 22.11 17.43 7.90
CA PHE A 299 23.26 17.12 7.05
C PHE A 299 22.99 17.58 5.61
N ASP A 300 24.07 17.77 4.85
CA ASP A 300 24.00 18.23 3.47
C ASP A 300 23.62 17.10 2.53
N VAL A 301 22.87 17.44 1.49
CA VAL A 301 22.57 16.55 0.36
C VAL A 301 22.73 17.28 -0.96
N VAL A 302 23.00 16.54 -2.02
CA VAL A 302 22.96 17.03 -3.40
C VAL A 302 21.76 16.44 -4.14
N LEU A 303 21.16 17.24 -5.00
CA LEU A 303 19.96 16.93 -5.76
C LEU A 303 20.32 16.63 -7.23
N GLY A 304 19.30 16.47 -8.08
CA GLY A 304 19.47 16.39 -9.51
C GLY A 304 20.21 17.62 -10.07
N LYS A 305 20.98 17.43 -11.14
CA LYS A 305 21.76 18.48 -11.83
C LYS A 305 20.95 19.70 -12.27
N ASN A 306 19.63 19.56 -12.38
CA ASN A 306 18.70 20.63 -12.72
C ASN A 306 17.78 21.02 -11.54
N GLY A 307 18.06 20.56 -10.31
CA GLY A 307 17.30 20.85 -9.09
C GLY A 307 16.13 19.91 -8.83
N LEU A 308 14.98 20.47 -8.45
CA LEU A 308 13.75 19.74 -8.11
C LEU A 308 12.64 19.91 -9.16
N ALA A 309 11.72 18.96 -9.20
CA ALA A 309 10.42 19.06 -9.88
C ALA A 309 9.36 18.18 -9.19
N TRP A 310 8.10 18.62 -9.17
CA TRP A 310 7.00 17.89 -8.59
C TRP A 310 6.89 16.47 -9.14
N GLY A 311 7.09 15.49 -8.27
CA GLY A 311 7.02 14.07 -8.56
C GLY A 311 5.67 13.45 -8.21
N LYS A 312 5.53 12.16 -8.53
CA LYS A 312 4.36 11.35 -8.21
C LYS A 312 4.61 10.65 -6.88
N GLY A 313 4.17 11.27 -5.79
CA GLY A 313 4.29 10.76 -4.42
C GLY A 313 2.95 10.39 -3.79
N LEU A 314 2.88 10.52 -2.46
CA LEU A 314 1.69 10.31 -1.67
C LEU A 314 0.69 11.45 -1.87
N GLY A 315 -0.44 11.13 -2.50
CA GLY A 315 -1.57 12.04 -2.70
C GLY A 315 -1.30 13.16 -3.72
N PRO A 316 -2.37 13.83 -4.19
CA PRO A 316 -2.21 15.06 -4.95
C PRO A 316 -1.71 16.14 -4.00
N ILE A 317 -0.45 16.54 -4.15
CA ILE A 317 -0.01 17.84 -3.65
C ILE A 317 -0.50 18.84 -4.68
N ASP A 318 -1.30 19.81 -4.27
CA ASP A 318 -1.69 20.95 -5.10
C ASP A 318 -0.41 21.50 -5.75
N GLN A 319 -0.21 21.20 -7.03
CA GLN A 319 1.03 21.45 -7.78
C GLN A 319 1.09 22.94 -8.14
N ARG A 320 1.07 23.78 -7.10
CA ARG A 320 1.33 25.20 -7.20
C ARG A 320 2.69 25.40 -7.86
N ASP A 321 2.82 26.55 -8.53
CA ASP A 321 3.97 27.01 -9.30
C ASP A 321 5.26 26.19 -9.11
N GLY A 322 5.63 25.41 -10.13
CA GLY A 322 6.83 24.57 -10.11
C GLY A 322 6.93 23.66 -11.33
N PRO A 323 8.15 23.20 -11.69
CA PRO A 323 8.33 22.25 -12.78
C PRO A 323 7.75 20.88 -12.39
N ILE A 324 7.20 20.16 -13.37
CA ILE A 324 6.69 18.78 -13.20
C ILE A 324 7.76 17.79 -13.63
N LYS A 325 7.95 16.74 -12.82
CA LYS A 325 8.97 15.72 -13.02
C LYS A 325 8.68 14.95 -14.31
N GLN A 326 9.72 14.77 -15.12
CA GLN A 326 9.70 13.94 -16.33
C GLN A 326 10.93 13.04 -16.39
N GLU A 327 10.87 11.97 -17.16
CA GLU A 327 12.03 11.12 -17.41
C GLU A 327 13.16 11.90 -18.08
N GLY A 328 14.39 11.71 -17.61
CA GLY A 328 15.57 12.38 -18.16
C GLY A 328 15.70 13.89 -17.89
N ASP A 329 14.79 14.51 -17.12
CA ASP A 329 14.78 15.96 -16.86
C ASP A 329 15.96 16.46 -15.99
N GLY A 330 16.75 15.56 -15.41
CA GLY A 330 17.88 15.91 -14.55
C GLY A 330 17.48 16.40 -13.15
N LYS A 331 16.22 16.24 -12.74
CA LYS A 331 15.67 16.79 -11.49
C LYS A 331 15.32 15.69 -10.51
N ALA A 332 15.51 15.95 -9.22
CA ALA A 332 15.01 15.09 -8.15
C ALA A 332 13.53 15.39 -7.86
N PRO A 333 12.73 14.38 -7.49
CA PRO A 333 11.30 14.59 -7.32
C PRO A 333 11.03 15.36 -6.02
N ALA A 334 10.23 16.42 -6.12
CA ALA A 334 9.64 17.12 -5.00
C ALA A 334 8.27 16.49 -4.67
N GLY A 335 7.96 16.39 -3.38
CA GLY A 335 6.73 15.79 -2.89
C GLY A 335 6.91 15.12 -1.54
N ILE A 336 5.94 14.29 -1.19
CA ILE A 336 5.96 13.44 0.01
C ILE A 336 5.99 12.00 -0.46
N PHE A 337 6.98 11.22 -0.02
CA PHE A 337 7.24 9.87 -0.53
C PHE A 337 7.43 8.89 0.62
N LYS A 338 7.04 7.65 0.40
CA LYS A 338 7.49 6.55 1.25
C LYS A 338 8.95 6.23 0.94
N LEU A 339 9.65 5.76 1.96
CA LEU A 339 10.98 5.16 1.82
C LEU A 339 10.82 3.65 1.82
N GLY A 340 11.16 3.03 0.69
CA GLY A 340 10.98 1.60 0.46
C GLY A 340 12.22 0.79 0.83
N THR A 341 12.47 -0.26 0.05
CA THR A 341 13.58 -1.20 0.22
C THR A 341 14.94 -0.48 0.21
N ALA A 342 15.75 -0.76 1.23
CA ALA A 342 17.17 -0.45 1.20
C ALA A 342 17.91 -1.44 0.28
N PHE A 343 18.98 -1.02 -0.36
CA PHE A 343 19.79 -1.90 -1.20
C PHE A 343 21.27 -1.59 -1.04
N GLY A 344 22.13 -2.54 -1.44
CA GLY A 344 23.56 -2.36 -1.35
C GLY A 344 24.35 -3.53 -1.88
N TYR A 345 25.68 -3.42 -1.83
CA TYR A 345 26.59 -4.41 -2.42
C TYR A 345 26.88 -5.60 -1.50
N ASP A 346 26.68 -5.41 -0.21
CA ASP A 346 26.86 -6.44 0.82
C ASP A 346 25.68 -7.41 0.80
N THR A 347 25.92 -8.66 1.15
CA THR A 347 24.88 -9.71 1.22
C THR A 347 23.84 -9.43 2.32
N THR A 348 24.23 -8.68 3.34
CA THR A 348 23.38 -8.27 4.47
C THR A 348 23.77 -6.85 4.88
N ALA A 349 22.82 -6.08 5.41
CA ALA A 349 23.09 -4.75 5.94
C ALA A 349 22.46 -4.56 7.33
N GLU A 350 23.08 -3.71 8.16
CA GLU A 350 22.51 -3.26 9.42
C GLU A 350 21.41 -2.22 9.14
N THR A 351 20.20 -2.71 8.87
CA THR A 351 19.00 -1.89 8.60
C THR A 351 17.74 -2.61 9.07
N ARG A 352 16.71 -1.84 9.43
CA ARG A 352 15.36 -2.38 9.71
C ARG A 352 14.46 -2.33 8.48
N LEU A 353 14.81 -1.56 7.46
CA LEU A 353 14.13 -1.60 6.18
C LEU A 353 14.33 -2.96 5.52
N PRO A 354 13.40 -3.42 4.66
CA PRO A 354 13.67 -4.52 3.74
C PRO A 354 14.99 -4.25 2.99
N TYR A 355 15.81 -5.28 2.79
CA TYR A 355 17.12 -5.12 2.17
C TYR A 355 17.29 -6.00 0.93
N LEU A 356 17.69 -5.39 -0.18
CA LEU A 356 18.04 -6.06 -1.43
C LEU A 356 19.56 -6.02 -1.64
N ALA A 357 20.19 -7.19 -1.53
CA ALA A 357 21.58 -7.35 -1.93
C ALA A 357 21.68 -7.33 -3.48
N LEU A 358 22.34 -6.32 -4.03
CA LEU A 358 22.49 -6.15 -5.47
C LEU A 358 23.39 -7.23 -6.05
N THR A 359 23.02 -7.84 -7.17
CA THR A 359 23.87 -8.79 -7.93
C THR A 359 24.53 -8.08 -9.11
N ALA A 360 25.36 -8.81 -9.87
CA ALA A 360 25.93 -8.29 -11.11
C ALA A 360 24.88 -8.03 -12.21
N THR A 361 23.67 -8.57 -12.04
CA THR A 361 22.57 -8.51 -13.01
C THR A 361 21.38 -7.73 -12.48
N THR A 362 21.47 -7.14 -11.27
CA THR A 362 20.42 -6.25 -10.77
C THR A 362 20.44 -4.94 -11.53
N GLU A 363 19.31 -4.60 -12.14
CA GLU A 363 19.12 -3.37 -12.90
C GLU A 363 17.78 -2.70 -12.54
N CYS A 364 17.77 -1.38 -12.52
CA CYS A 364 16.52 -0.61 -12.42
C CYS A 364 16.11 -0.17 -13.83
N VAL A 365 14.89 -0.50 -14.23
CA VAL A 365 14.42 -0.26 -15.61
C VAL A 365 13.91 1.18 -15.74
N ASP A 366 14.57 1.97 -16.56
CA ASP A 366 14.24 3.38 -16.85
C ASP A 366 13.56 3.58 -18.23
N ASP A 367 13.36 2.49 -18.98
CA ASP A 367 12.64 2.51 -20.26
C ASP A 367 11.13 2.64 -20.05
N GLY A 368 10.58 3.82 -20.38
CA GLY A 368 9.15 4.13 -20.27
C GLY A 368 8.22 3.24 -21.10
N HIS A 369 8.74 2.48 -22.06
CA HIS A 369 7.96 1.53 -22.87
C HIS A 369 7.88 0.12 -22.27
N SER A 370 8.71 -0.18 -21.27
CA SER A 370 8.75 -1.50 -20.63
C SER A 370 7.57 -1.71 -19.67
N GLN A 371 7.08 -2.95 -19.57
CA GLN A 371 6.14 -3.35 -18.52
C GLN A 371 6.77 -3.31 -17.11
N ARG A 372 8.09 -3.22 -17.06
CA ARG A 372 8.92 -3.15 -15.85
C ARG A 372 9.41 -1.73 -15.55
N TYR A 373 8.92 -0.71 -16.25
CA TYR A 373 9.31 0.68 -16.00
C TYR A 373 9.24 1.06 -14.52
N ASN A 374 10.30 1.70 -14.01
CA ASN A 374 10.49 2.09 -12.61
C ASN A 374 10.49 0.91 -11.62
N GLN A 375 10.97 -0.27 -12.04
CA GLN A 375 11.14 -1.44 -11.17
C GLN A 375 12.61 -1.87 -11.13
N ILE A 376 13.04 -2.34 -9.95
CA ILE A 376 14.32 -3.04 -9.79
C ILE A 376 14.07 -4.52 -10.07
N VAL A 377 14.83 -5.07 -11.02
CA VAL A 377 14.71 -6.46 -11.48
C VAL A 377 16.07 -7.15 -11.48
N ASP A 378 16.06 -8.48 -11.50
CA ASP A 378 17.24 -9.26 -11.83
C ASP A 378 17.20 -9.65 -13.32
N GLY A 379 18.07 -9.04 -14.13
CA GLY A 379 18.19 -9.29 -15.56
C GLY A 379 18.61 -10.71 -15.93
N ALA A 380 19.13 -11.51 -14.98
CA ALA A 380 19.45 -12.92 -15.22
C ALA A 380 18.19 -13.80 -15.29
N THR A 381 17.12 -13.40 -14.61
CA THR A 381 15.90 -14.19 -14.43
C THR A 381 14.66 -13.54 -15.06
N THR A 382 14.76 -12.25 -15.37
CA THR A 382 13.66 -11.46 -15.92
C THR A 382 13.77 -11.40 -17.44
N ALA A 383 12.70 -11.79 -18.14
CA ALA A 383 12.63 -11.62 -19.59
C ALA A 383 12.71 -10.13 -19.96
N LYS A 384 13.70 -9.78 -20.77
CA LYS A 384 14.01 -8.39 -21.10
C LYS A 384 13.05 -7.83 -22.15
N ASP A 385 12.31 -6.79 -21.78
CA ASP A 385 11.45 -5.98 -22.67
C ASP A 385 11.85 -4.50 -22.72
N TRP A 386 12.99 -4.14 -22.11
CA TRP A 386 13.53 -2.78 -22.07
C TRP A 386 14.82 -2.63 -22.87
N SER A 387 15.02 -1.43 -23.40
CA SER A 387 16.21 -0.99 -24.12
C SER A 387 17.17 -0.15 -23.25
N SER A 388 16.68 0.38 -22.13
CA SER A 388 17.44 1.21 -21.19
C SER A 388 17.19 0.78 -19.74
N SER A 389 18.23 0.90 -18.92
CA SER A 389 18.21 0.55 -17.49
C SER A 389 19.46 1.07 -16.77
N GLU A 390 19.34 1.34 -15.47
CA GLU A 390 20.47 1.58 -14.57
C GLU A 390 21.05 0.26 -14.06
N GLN A 391 22.27 -0.06 -14.46
CA GLN A 391 23.01 -1.24 -13.99
C GLN A 391 23.56 -1.01 -12.58
N MET A 392 22.77 -1.37 -11.56
CA MET A 392 22.90 -0.85 -10.19
C MET A 392 24.26 -1.13 -9.53
N ARG A 393 24.89 -2.28 -9.84
CA ARG A 393 26.21 -2.64 -9.27
C ARG A 393 27.40 -2.00 -10.00
N SER A 394 27.17 -1.35 -11.15
CA SER A 394 28.22 -0.68 -11.94
C SER A 394 28.26 0.85 -11.79
N MET A 395 27.46 1.40 -10.87
CA MET A 395 27.30 2.84 -10.69
C MET A 395 28.44 3.48 -9.85
N ASP A 396 29.70 3.24 -10.20
CA ASP A 396 30.89 3.85 -9.57
C ASP A 396 30.84 3.90 -8.03
N GLU A 397 30.43 2.80 -7.39
CA GLU A 397 30.31 2.67 -5.92
C GLU A 397 29.22 3.53 -5.26
N LEU A 398 28.47 4.35 -6.01
CA LEU A 398 27.40 5.21 -5.48
C LEU A 398 26.28 4.39 -4.82
N TYR A 399 26.04 3.18 -5.33
CA TYR A 399 24.99 2.28 -4.87
C TYR A 399 25.49 1.21 -3.89
N ARG A 400 26.68 1.40 -3.30
CA ARG A 400 27.11 0.59 -2.14
C ARG A 400 26.07 0.59 -1.03
N LYS A 401 25.38 1.71 -0.85
CA LYS A 401 24.18 1.85 -0.03
C LYS A 401 23.20 2.75 -0.74
N GLY A 402 21.94 2.32 -0.82
CA GLY A 402 20.85 3.16 -1.28
C GLY A 402 19.52 2.80 -0.64
N ILE A 403 18.55 3.71 -0.76
CA ILE A 403 17.17 3.52 -0.27
C ILE A 403 16.24 3.93 -1.40
N VAL A 404 15.28 3.06 -1.73
CA VAL A 404 14.25 3.38 -2.72
C VAL A 404 13.36 4.52 -2.22
N ILE A 405 13.23 5.58 -3.02
CA ILE A 405 12.19 6.58 -2.83
C ILE A 405 11.02 6.12 -3.69
N GLU A 406 9.85 5.89 -3.10
CA GLU A 406 8.65 5.41 -3.81
C GLU A 406 7.98 6.52 -4.64
N HIS A 407 8.78 7.25 -5.42
CA HIS A 407 8.32 8.12 -6.49
C HIS A 407 7.83 7.26 -7.66
N ASN A 408 6.76 7.71 -8.30
CA ASN A 408 6.15 7.05 -9.46
C ASN A 408 5.81 5.58 -9.18
N THR A 409 5.20 5.33 -8.02
CA THR A 409 4.75 4.00 -7.58
C THR A 409 3.25 4.02 -7.28
N PRO A 410 2.38 3.35 -8.06
CA PRO A 410 2.69 2.55 -9.25
C PRO A 410 3.22 3.40 -10.41
N ALA A 411 3.95 2.78 -11.34
CA ALA A 411 4.61 3.48 -12.44
C ALA A 411 3.62 4.03 -13.48
N THR A 412 3.79 5.30 -13.82
CA THR A 412 3.23 5.95 -15.02
C THR A 412 4.39 6.27 -15.95
N PRO A 413 4.37 5.78 -17.21
CA PRO A 413 5.43 6.04 -18.19
C PRO A 413 5.83 7.52 -18.26
N ALA A 414 7.14 7.75 -18.41
CA ALA A 414 7.76 9.07 -18.53
C ALA A 414 7.64 10.02 -17.31
N ALA A 415 7.07 9.60 -16.19
CA ALA A 415 6.98 10.41 -14.97
C ALA A 415 8.27 10.40 -14.11
N GLY A 416 9.38 9.87 -14.66
CA GLY A 416 10.66 9.67 -13.98
C GLY A 416 10.73 8.32 -13.26
N SER A 417 11.92 7.72 -13.25
CA SER A 417 12.17 6.38 -12.71
C SER A 417 13.48 6.32 -11.92
N CYS A 418 13.69 5.19 -11.23
CA CYS A 418 14.95 4.84 -10.57
C CYS A 418 15.46 5.94 -9.62
N ILE A 419 14.55 6.44 -8.77
CA ILE A 419 14.86 7.49 -7.81
C ILE A 419 15.24 6.88 -6.46
N PHE A 420 16.43 7.23 -5.99
CA PHE A 420 17.00 6.70 -4.76
C PHE A 420 17.58 7.80 -3.88
N PHE A 421 17.68 7.50 -2.58
CA PHE A 421 18.80 8.00 -1.81
C PHE A 421 20.02 7.14 -2.08
N HIS A 422 21.18 7.76 -2.29
CA HIS A 422 22.45 7.03 -2.46
C HIS A 422 23.66 7.86 -2.01
N ILE A 423 24.86 7.26 -2.08
CA ILE A 423 26.11 7.93 -1.74
C ILE A 423 26.49 8.91 -2.87
N TRP A 424 26.83 10.16 -2.54
CA TRP A 424 27.31 11.11 -3.55
C TRP A 424 28.74 10.80 -4.00
N ARG A 425 29.16 11.33 -5.15
CA ARG A 425 30.59 11.34 -5.51
C ARG A 425 31.36 12.32 -4.64
N SER A 426 30.77 13.49 -4.40
CA SER A 426 31.27 14.56 -3.56
C SER A 426 30.11 15.52 -3.25
N PRO A 427 30.23 16.38 -2.22
CA PRO A 427 29.22 17.40 -1.93
C PRO A 427 29.05 18.43 -3.05
N ALA A 428 29.92 18.49 -4.05
CA ALA A 428 29.82 19.39 -5.21
C ALA A 428 29.33 18.69 -6.49
N SER A 429 28.98 17.40 -6.44
CA SER A 429 28.63 16.59 -7.61
C SER A 429 27.13 16.25 -7.60
N PRO A 430 26.28 17.00 -8.33
CA PRO A 430 24.86 16.68 -8.41
C PRO A 430 24.60 15.35 -9.09
N THR A 431 23.40 14.81 -8.87
CA THR A 431 22.95 13.54 -9.45
C THR A 431 22.29 13.75 -10.82
N LEU A 432 21.86 12.66 -11.48
CA LEU A 432 21.01 12.75 -12.67
C LEU A 432 19.51 12.86 -12.36
N GLY A 433 19.11 12.79 -11.10
CA GLY A 433 17.70 12.79 -10.68
C GLY A 433 17.45 12.21 -9.28
N CYS A 434 18.45 11.59 -8.66
CA CYS A 434 18.37 11.13 -7.26
C CYS A 434 18.67 12.25 -6.25
N THR A 435 18.56 11.91 -4.97
CA THR A 435 19.12 12.73 -3.88
C THR A 435 20.28 11.96 -3.24
N ALA A 436 21.46 12.57 -3.15
CA ALA A 436 22.67 11.89 -2.69
C ALA A 436 23.33 12.60 -1.51
N MET A 437 24.03 11.84 -0.67
CA MET A 437 24.59 12.31 0.60
C MET A 437 25.91 11.61 0.94
N ASP A 438 26.54 12.01 2.03
CA ASP A 438 27.75 11.36 2.52
C ASP A 438 27.50 9.89 2.91
N GLN A 439 28.52 9.04 2.77
CA GLN A 439 28.45 7.63 3.17
C GLN A 439 28.10 7.46 4.66
N ALA A 440 28.61 8.34 5.52
CA ALA A 440 28.27 8.31 6.94
C ALA A 440 26.80 8.65 7.18
N ASP A 441 26.24 9.61 6.43
CA ASP A 441 24.84 10.02 6.55
C ASP A 441 23.88 8.93 6.11
N ILE A 442 24.08 8.32 4.94
CA ILE A 442 23.21 7.22 4.52
C ILE A 442 23.35 6.00 5.43
N THR A 443 24.53 5.76 6.01
CA THR A 443 24.73 4.71 7.02
C THR A 443 23.91 5.00 8.28
N ARG A 444 23.86 6.26 8.74
CA ARG A 444 22.98 6.67 9.82
C ARG A 444 21.50 6.45 9.47
N LEU A 445 21.09 6.74 8.23
CA LEU A 445 19.71 6.49 7.78
C LEU A 445 19.36 5.00 7.83
N PHE A 446 20.22 4.11 7.34
CA PHE A 446 20.01 2.65 7.40
C PHE A 446 19.72 2.17 8.82
N SER A 447 20.52 2.61 9.80
CA SER A 447 20.37 2.20 11.19
C SER A 447 19.15 2.80 11.90
N TRP A 448 18.69 3.97 11.44
CA TRP A 448 17.65 4.76 12.11
C TRP A 448 16.26 4.51 11.56
N LEU A 449 16.11 4.36 10.23
CA LEU A 449 14.83 4.16 9.58
C LEU A 449 14.23 2.82 9.99
N ASP A 450 12.97 2.86 10.41
CA ASP A 450 12.23 1.71 10.89
C ASP A 450 10.89 1.64 10.14
N PRO A 451 10.65 0.62 9.31
CA PRO A 451 9.40 0.52 8.54
C PRO A 451 8.16 0.47 9.44
N SER A 452 8.29 0.01 10.69
CA SER A 452 7.19 0.01 11.66
C SER A 452 6.77 1.43 12.10
N GLN A 453 7.61 2.42 11.81
CA GLN A 453 7.40 3.84 12.14
C GLN A 453 6.89 4.63 10.92
N ALA A 454 6.57 3.95 9.81
CA ALA A 454 6.07 4.54 8.56
C ALA A 454 6.90 5.75 8.09
N PRO A 455 8.20 5.58 7.83
CA PRO A 455 9.08 6.70 7.54
C PRO A 455 8.71 7.37 6.21
N LEU A 456 8.66 8.70 6.20
CA LEU A 456 8.36 9.49 5.01
C LEU A 456 9.49 10.47 4.68
N LEU A 457 9.71 10.67 3.39
CA LEU A 457 10.49 11.76 2.83
C LEU A 457 9.55 12.91 2.48
N ILE A 458 9.88 14.13 2.91
CA ILE A 458 9.29 15.38 2.44
C ILE A 458 10.41 16.14 1.74
N GLN A 459 10.35 16.26 0.41
CA GLN A 459 11.39 16.90 -0.39
C GLN A 459 10.77 18.01 -1.23
N MET A 460 11.16 19.27 -1.05
CA MET A 460 10.66 20.40 -1.85
C MET A 460 11.46 21.67 -1.56
N PRO A 461 11.36 22.74 -2.36
CA PRO A 461 11.99 24.00 -2.00
C PRO A 461 11.36 24.63 -0.75
N GLU A 462 12.11 25.51 -0.09
CA GLU A 462 11.74 26.14 1.19
C GLU A 462 10.37 26.84 1.13
N GLU A 463 10.12 27.56 0.03
CA GLU A 463 8.87 28.29 -0.16
C GLU A 463 7.66 27.35 -0.18
N GLN A 464 7.74 26.27 -0.96
CA GLN A 464 6.66 25.28 -1.05
C GLN A 464 6.46 24.54 0.27
N TYR A 465 7.54 24.28 1.01
CA TYR A 465 7.45 23.71 2.35
C TYR A 465 6.62 24.60 3.27
N GLU A 466 6.92 25.90 3.33
CA GLU A 466 6.18 26.83 4.20
C GLU A 466 4.71 27.01 3.78
N GLN A 467 4.43 26.99 2.48
CA GLN A 467 3.04 27.05 1.97
C GLN A 467 2.20 25.84 2.40
N LEU A 468 2.82 24.67 2.54
CA LEU A 468 2.15 23.41 2.92
C LEU A 468 2.22 23.14 4.43
N ARG A 469 3.13 23.80 5.16
CA ARG A 469 3.43 23.51 6.57
C ARG A 469 2.18 23.51 7.44
N ALA A 470 1.37 24.56 7.35
CA ALA A 470 0.19 24.72 8.19
C ALA A 470 -0.95 23.75 7.82
N SER A 471 -1.16 23.47 6.53
CA SER A 471 -2.25 22.60 6.08
C SER A 471 -1.97 21.11 6.30
N LEU A 472 -0.69 20.73 6.32
CA LEU A 472 -0.22 19.35 6.49
C LEU A 472 0.39 19.08 7.88
N ASP A 473 0.38 20.06 8.79
CA ASP A 473 0.96 19.96 10.15
C ASP A 473 2.44 19.49 10.12
N LEU A 474 3.23 20.09 9.22
CA LEU A 474 4.66 19.78 9.07
C LEU A 474 5.50 20.45 10.16
N PRO A 475 6.63 19.85 10.58
CA PRO A 475 7.51 20.45 11.59
C PRO A 475 8.07 21.82 11.19
N GLU A 476 8.53 22.60 12.17
CA GLU A 476 9.33 23.79 11.89
C GLU A 476 10.75 23.38 11.45
N ARG A 477 11.26 24.03 10.40
CA ARG A 477 12.54 23.68 9.76
C ARG A 477 13.77 23.96 10.61
#